data_AF-A0A3C1BII3-F1
#
_entry.id   AF-A0A3C1BII3-F1
#
_cell.length_a   1.000
_cell.length_b   1.000
_cell.length_c   1.000
_cell.angle_alpha   90.00
_cell.angle_beta   90.00
_cell.angle_gamma   90.00
#
_symmetry.space_group_name_H-M   'P 1'
#
loop_
_entity.id
_entity.type
_entity.pdbx_description
1 polymer ?
#
loop_
_entity_poly.entity_id
_entity_poly.type
_entity_poly.pdbx_seq_one_letter_code
_entity_poly.pdbx_strand_id
1 'polypeptide(L)'
;MQANGRDATGQTAKQLTIVEGDNSAQLQLPGYMQLLETGRGPTSPDAVAGNPPMIQRIQQWCQAKGIPDKAAWAIKKSIDKKGFKGIPGLLTEPLGNDNINLRLNSVMDSIADGIIEELTGLIE
;
A
#
# COMPACT_ATOMS: atom_id res chain seq x y z
N MET A 1 -6.27 9.07 -2.27
CA MET A 1 -6.82 8.05 -1.35
C MET A 1 -5.78 7.78 -0.30
N GLN A 2 -6.08 8.06 0.96
CA GLN A 2 -5.20 7.75 2.08
C GLN A 2 -5.87 6.76 3.00
N ALA A 3 -5.03 5.87 3.51
CA ALA A 3 -5.38 4.84 4.46
C ALA A 3 -5.28 5.34 5.89
N ASN A 4 -6.11 6.31 6.30
CA ASN A 4 -6.23 6.74 7.71
C ASN A 4 -4.87 6.96 8.41
N GLY A 5 -3.95 7.69 7.77
CA GLY A 5 -2.61 7.94 8.34
C GLY A 5 -1.68 6.73 8.38
N ARG A 6 -1.93 5.69 7.58
CA ARG A 6 -1.05 4.53 7.44
C ARG A 6 -0.24 4.59 6.15
N ASP A 7 1.06 4.33 6.29
CA ASP A 7 1.96 4.25 5.15
C ASP A 7 1.87 2.88 4.47
N ALA A 8 1.75 2.90 3.14
CA ALA A 8 1.94 1.69 2.36
C ALA A 8 3.43 1.30 2.41
N THR A 9 3.72 0.04 2.74
CA THR A 9 5.09 -0.49 2.77
C THR A 9 5.20 -1.80 2.00
N GLY A 10 6.44 -2.20 1.69
CA GLY A 10 6.72 -3.49 1.06
C GLY A 10 6.12 -3.62 -0.35
N GLN A 11 5.46 -4.76 -0.62
CA GLN A 11 4.91 -5.06 -1.95
C GLN A 11 3.78 -4.13 -2.36
N THR A 12 2.96 -3.65 -1.40
CA THR A 12 1.91 -2.69 -1.72
C THR A 12 2.50 -1.40 -2.25
N ALA A 13 3.49 -0.83 -1.56
CA ALA A 13 4.17 0.39 -2.02
C ALA A 13 4.79 0.23 -3.41
N LYS A 14 5.43 -0.92 -3.68
CA LYS A 14 6.08 -1.22 -4.97
C LYS A 14 5.10 -1.35 -6.15
N GLN A 15 3.82 -1.57 -5.88
CA GLN A 15 2.80 -1.80 -6.90
C GLN A 15 1.86 -0.60 -7.08
N LEU A 16 2.06 0.46 -6.30
CA LEU A 16 1.44 1.75 -6.53
C LEU A 16 2.15 2.43 -7.71
N THR A 17 1.39 2.84 -8.71
CA THR A 17 1.91 3.59 -9.85
C THR A 17 1.32 4.98 -9.82
N ILE A 18 2.17 6.00 -9.92
CA ILE A 18 1.74 7.39 -10.08
C ILE A 18 1.81 7.69 -11.57
N VAL A 19 0.70 8.13 -12.14
CA VAL A 19 0.63 8.63 -13.52
C VAL A 19 0.44 10.13 -13.43
N GLU A 20 1.44 10.87 -13.87
CA GLU A 20 1.43 12.32 -13.91
C GLU A 20 1.05 12.80 -15.31
N GLY A 21 0.19 13.81 -15.37
CA GLY A 21 -0.11 14.61 -16.54
C GLY A 21 0.05 16.09 -16.21
N ASP A 22 -0.03 16.94 -17.22
CA ASP A 22 0.37 18.36 -17.13
C ASP A 22 -0.19 19.13 -15.93
N ASN A 23 -1.42 18.83 -15.49
CA ASN A 23 -2.07 19.43 -14.31
C ASN A 23 -2.75 18.41 -13.39
N SER A 24 -2.36 17.13 -13.45
CA SER A 24 -3.03 16.07 -12.67
C SER A 24 -2.09 14.94 -12.31
N ALA A 25 -2.20 14.41 -11.09
CA ALA A 25 -1.60 13.15 -10.72
C ALA A 25 -2.70 12.13 -10.42
N GLN A 26 -2.62 10.96 -11.03
CA GLN A 26 -3.49 9.82 -10.76
C GLN A 26 -2.70 8.72 -10.07
N LEU A 27 -3.20 8.28 -8.92
CA LEU A 27 -2.67 7.10 -8.24
C LEU A 27 -3.39 5.85 -8.75
N GLN A 28 -2.68 5.00 -9.48
CA GLN A 28 -3.17 3.68 -9.89
C GLN A 28 -2.90 2.66 -8.78
N LEU A 29 -3.99 2.09 -8.28
CA LEU A 29 -3.96 1.07 -7.24
C LEU A 29 -4.07 -0.32 -7.88
N PRO A 30 -3.30 -1.32 -7.42
CA PRO A 30 -3.48 -2.68 -7.89
C PRO A 30 -4.84 -3.23 -7.43
N GLY A 31 -5.50 -4.04 -8.27
CA GLY A 31 -6.89 -4.46 -8.07
C GLY A 31 -7.19 -5.19 -6.75
N TYR A 32 -6.18 -5.79 -6.10
CA TYR A 32 -6.37 -6.41 -4.78
C TYR A 32 -6.57 -5.38 -3.65
N MET A 33 -6.29 -4.09 -3.86
CA MET A 33 -6.41 -3.08 -2.81
C MET A 33 -7.85 -2.92 -2.32
N GLN A 34 -8.85 -3.12 -3.18
CA GLN A 34 -10.24 -3.12 -2.76
C GLN A 34 -10.53 -4.20 -1.70
N LEU A 35 -9.82 -5.35 -1.78
CA LEU A 35 -9.94 -6.41 -0.79
C LEU A 35 -9.42 -5.97 0.58
N LEU A 36 -8.55 -4.95 0.68
CA LEU A 36 -8.13 -4.41 1.96
C LEU A 36 -9.28 -3.68 2.68
N GLU A 37 -10.23 -3.10 1.95
CA GLU A 37 -11.42 -2.46 2.53
C GLU A 37 -12.52 -3.46 2.85
N THR A 38 -12.83 -4.35 1.90
CA THR A 38 -13.97 -5.27 2.01
C THR A 38 -13.62 -6.54 2.76
N GLY A 39 -12.34 -6.90 2.77
CA GLY A 39 -11.85 -8.17 3.29
C GLY A 39 -12.02 -9.30 2.29
N ARG A 40 -11.76 -10.51 2.78
CA ARG A 40 -11.98 -11.75 2.05
C ARG A 40 -12.48 -12.82 3.02
N GLY A 41 -13.50 -13.57 2.62
CA GLY A 41 -13.95 -14.75 3.34
C GLY A 41 -13.00 -15.96 3.18
N PRO A 42 -13.36 -17.12 3.73
CA PRO A 42 -12.63 -18.37 3.55
C PRO A 42 -12.46 -18.73 2.06
N THR A 43 -11.35 -19.39 1.72
CA THR A 43 -11.12 -19.93 0.38
C THR A 43 -12.10 -21.07 0.10
N SER A 44 -12.81 -21.02 -1.03
CA SER A 44 -13.69 -22.12 -1.46
C SER A 44 -12.91 -23.42 -1.67
N PRO A 45 -13.47 -24.60 -1.37
CA PRO A 45 -12.85 -25.90 -1.68
C PRO A 45 -12.49 -26.04 -3.17
N ASP A 46 -13.27 -25.44 -4.05
CA ASP A 46 -13.11 -25.51 -5.51
C ASP A 46 -12.30 -24.33 -6.08
N ALA A 47 -11.62 -23.56 -5.24
CA ALA A 47 -10.85 -22.41 -5.67
C ALA A 47 -9.64 -22.85 -6.50
N VAL A 48 -9.52 -22.29 -7.71
CA VAL A 48 -8.35 -22.48 -8.57
C VAL A 48 -7.12 -21.85 -7.90
N ALA A 49 -6.03 -22.60 -7.84
CA ALA A 49 -4.77 -22.08 -7.32
C ALA A 49 -4.26 -20.94 -8.20
N GLY A 50 -3.89 -19.82 -7.57
CA GLY A 50 -3.24 -18.72 -8.29
C GLY A 50 -1.87 -19.11 -8.85
N ASN A 51 -1.33 -18.27 -9.73
CA ASN A 51 0.02 -18.44 -10.30
C ASN A 51 0.91 -17.23 -9.95
N PRO A 52 2.02 -17.39 -9.21
CA PRO A 52 2.40 -18.60 -8.47
C PRO A 52 1.42 -18.92 -7.34
N PRO A 53 1.32 -20.20 -6.91
CA PRO A 53 0.47 -20.63 -5.80
C PRO A 53 0.71 -19.82 -4.52
N MET A 54 -0.36 -19.57 -3.76
CA MET A 54 -0.29 -18.78 -2.52
C MET A 54 0.75 -19.34 -1.52
N ILE A 55 0.93 -20.66 -1.48
CA ILE A 55 1.93 -21.28 -0.61
C ILE A 55 3.35 -20.82 -0.95
N GLN A 56 3.69 -20.67 -2.23
CA GLN A 56 5.03 -20.22 -2.65
C GLN A 56 5.27 -18.77 -2.24
N ARG A 57 4.26 -17.91 -2.38
CA ARG A 57 4.34 -16.51 -1.92
C ARG A 57 4.55 -16.42 -0.41
N ILE A 58 3.87 -17.27 0.36
CA ILE A 58 4.02 -17.31 1.82
C ILE A 58 5.41 -17.86 2.20
N GLN A 59 5.92 -18.88 1.50
CA GLN A 59 7.26 -19.40 1.72
C GLN A 59 8.34 -18.32 1.49
N GLN A 60 8.25 -17.59 0.37
CA GLN A 60 9.16 -16.47 0.10
C GLN A 60 9.09 -15.39 1.19
N TRP A 61 7.88 -15.08 1.66
CA TRP A 61 7.70 -14.13 2.76
C TRP A 61 8.29 -14.63 4.08
N CYS A 62 8.09 -15.92 4.42
CA CYS A 62 8.68 -16.53 5.61
C CYS A 62 10.21 -16.45 5.56
N GLN A 63 10.82 -16.81 4.43
CA GLN A 63 12.27 -16.74 4.22
C GLN A 63 12.80 -15.30 4.40
N ALA A 64 12.13 -14.32 3.79
CA ALA A 64 12.51 -12.91 3.91
C ALA A 64 12.38 -12.37 5.35
N LYS A 65 11.58 -13.02 6.20
CA LYS A 65 11.37 -12.64 7.60
C LYS A 65 12.12 -13.52 8.60
N GLY A 66 12.93 -14.48 8.14
CA GLY A 66 13.62 -15.44 9.00
C GLY A 66 12.67 -16.39 9.73
N ILE A 67 11.45 -16.57 9.22
CA ILE A 67 10.44 -17.48 9.76
C ILE A 67 10.65 -18.87 9.15
N PRO A 68 10.58 -19.96 9.95
CA PRO A 68 10.74 -21.32 9.42
C PRO A 68 9.72 -21.68 8.34
N ASP A 69 10.15 -22.32 7.25
CA ASP A 69 9.29 -22.71 6.13
C ASP A 69 8.09 -23.59 6.54
N LYS A 70 8.23 -24.40 7.60
CA LYS A 70 7.13 -25.18 8.18
C LYS A 70 5.93 -24.33 8.62
N ALA A 71 6.17 -23.06 8.97
CA ALA A 71 5.10 -22.13 9.36
C ALA A 71 4.26 -21.70 8.14
N ALA A 72 4.79 -21.77 6.91
CA ALA A 72 4.08 -21.33 5.72
C ALA A 72 2.77 -22.09 5.50
N TRP A 73 2.74 -23.39 5.77
CA TRP A 73 1.53 -24.20 5.67
C TRP A 73 0.49 -23.84 6.74
N ALA A 74 0.93 -23.59 7.97
CA ALA A 74 0.03 -23.17 9.05
C ALA A 74 -0.59 -21.79 8.74
N ILE A 75 0.22 -20.86 8.24
CA ILE A 75 -0.22 -19.52 7.80
C ILE A 75 -1.22 -19.67 6.64
N LYS A 76 -0.88 -20.43 5.59
CA LYS A 76 -1.79 -20.70 4.46
C LYS A 76 -3.12 -21.26 4.95
N LYS A 77 -3.10 -22.29 5.79
CA LYS A 77 -4.30 -22.95 6.30
C LYS A 77 -5.16 -21.99 7.12
N SER A 78 -4.55 -21.10 7.91
CA SER A 78 -5.28 -20.06 8.63
C SER A 78 -5.94 -19.06 7.68
N ILE A 79 -5.22 -18.59 6.65
CA ILE A 79 -5.76 -17.67 5.63
C ILE A 79 -6.90 -18.33 4.86
N ASP A 80 -6.74 -19.58 4.44
CA ASP A 80 -7.79 -20.30 3.70
C ASP A 80 -9.02 -20.55 4.56
N LYS A 81 -8.86 -20.86 5.85
CA LYS A 81 -9.98 -21.15 6.75
C LYS A 81 -10.73 -19.91 7.22
N LYS A 82 -10.01 -18.82 7.52
CA LYS A 82 -10.58 -17.64 8.17
C LYS A 82 -10.80 -16.48 7.21
N GLY A 83 -10.04 -16.43 6.11
CA GLY A 83 -9.91 -15.21 5.32
C GLY A 83 -9.27 -14.09 6.15
N PHE A 84 -9.59 -12.85 5.80
CA PHE A 84 -9.23 -11.67 6.59
C PHE A 84 -10.36 -10.64 6.56
N LYS A 85 -10.53 -9.92 7.67
CA LYS A 85 -11.50 -8.84 7.76
C LYS A 85 -10.92 -7.58 7.12
N GLY A 86 -11.68 -6.94 6.25
CA GLY A 86 -11.31 -5.67 5.67
C GLY A 86 -11.35 -4.53 6.69
N ILE A 87 -10.81 -3.40 6.30
CA ILE A 87 -10.86 -2.15 7.05
C ILE A 87 -11.67 -1.16 6.21
N PRO A 88 -13.00 -1.06 6.42
CA PRO A 88 -13.82 -0.06 5.74
C PRO A 88 -13.27 1.34 6.05
N GLY A 89 -13.26 2.24 5.06
CA GLY A 89 -12.64 3.56 5.25
C GLY A 89 -11.15 3.62 4.90
N LEU A 90 -10.50 2.51 4.55
CA LEU A 90 -9.06 2.49 4.30
C LEU A 90 -8.68 3.17 2.97
N LEU A 91 -9.55 3.20 1.98
CA LEU A 91 -9.32 3.94 0.73
C LEU A 91 -10.25 5.15 0.63
N THR A 92 -11.26 5.18 1.48
CA THR A 92 -12.31 6.20 1.52
C THR A 92 -11.95 7.32 2.50
N GLU A 93 -11.19 8.29 2.00
CA GLU A 93 -11.38 9.69 2.35
C GLU A 93 -11.43 10.49 1.04
N PRO A 94 -12.50 11.26 0.77
CA PRO A 94 -12.45 12.27 -0.26
C PRO A 94 -11.35 13.27 0.11
N LEU A 95 -10.55 13.68 -0.87
CA LEU A 95 -9.59 14.77 -0.72
C LEU A 95 -10.40 16.08 -0.54
N GLY A 96 -10.84 16.35 0.68
CA GLY A 96 -11.40 17.64 1.06
C GLY A 96 -10.30 18.68 1.17
N ASN A 97 -10.62 19.96 0.93
CA ASN A 97 -9.66 21.07 0.97
C ASN A 97 -8.79 21.06 2.24
N ASP A 98 -9.37 20.73 3.39
CA ASP A 98 -8.67 20.70 4.67
C ASP A 98 -7.57 19.63 4.73
N ASN A 99 -7.81 18.48 4.11
CA ASN A 99 -6.89 17.32 4.11
C ASN A 99 -5.86 17.40 2.96
N ILE A 100 -6.21 18.10 1.87
CA ILE A 100 -5.27 18.48 0.79
C ILE A 100 -4.23 19.47 1.34
N ASN A 101 -4.68 20.55 1.98
CA ASN A 101 -3.80 21.62 2.44
C ASN A 101 -2.84 21.13 3.54
N LEU A 102 -3.33 20.35 4.51
CA LEU A 102 -2.49 19.74 5.55
C LEU A 102 -1.32 18.91 4.99
N ARG A 103 -1.47 18.35 3.79
CA ARG A 103 -0.50 17.42 3.20
C ARG A 103 0.32 18.05 2.08
N LEU A 104 -0.19 19.10 1.44
CA LEU A 104 0.60 19.96 0.57
C LEU A 104 1.54 20.86 1.35
N ASN A 105 1.22 21.20 2.61
CA ASN A 105 2.09 22.04 3.44
C ASN A 105 3.49 21.43 3.59
N SER A 106 3.64 20.13 3.88
CA SER A 106 4.98 19.54 3.99
C SER A 106 5.77 19.52 2.68
N VAL A 107 5.08 19.47 1.53
CA VAL A 107 5.71 19.56 0.21
C VAL A 107 6.08 21.02 -0.10
N MET A 108 5.20 21.97 0.23
CA MET A 108 5.43 23.40 0.10
C MET A 108 6.60 23.86 0.98
N ASP A 109 6.67 23.38 2.21
CA ASP A 109 7.77 23.66 3.14
C ASP A 109 9.09 23.11 2.58
N SER A 110 9.09 21.87 2.05
CA SER A 110 10.29 21.29 1.43
C SER A 110 10.71 22.00 0.14
N ILE A 111 9.78 22.55 -0.64
CA ILE A 111 10.08 23.38 -1.82
C ILE A 111 10.62 24.74 -1.37
N ALA A 112 10.03 25.35 -0.35
CA ALA A 112 10.45 26.63 0.20
C ALA A 112 11.88 26.54 0.77
N ASP A 113 12.18 25.48 1.52
CA ASP A 113 13.51 25.22 2.06
C ASP A 113 14.54 25.03 0.94
N GLY A 114 14.20 24.28 -0.11
CA GLY A 114 15.09 24.09 -1.26
C GLY A 114 15.38 25.39 -2.03
N ILE A 115 14.37 26.26 -2.21
CA ILE A 115 14.55 27.57 -2.84
C ILE A 115 15.43 28.49 -1.98
N ILE A 116 15.26 28.46 -0.66
CA ILE A 116 16.08 29.26 0.27
C ILE A 116 17.53 28.79 0.22
N GLU A 117 17.77 27.48 0.21
CA GLU A 117 19.12 26.91 0.14
C GLU A 117 19.83 27.29 -1.18
N GLU A 118 19.12 27.25 -2.30
CA GLU A 118 19.62 27.63 -3.63
C GLU A 118 19.92 29.14 -3.72
N LEU A 119 19.06 30.00 -3.16
CA LEU A 119 19.29 31.45 -3.10
C LEU A 119 20.43 31.82 -2.16
N THR A 120 20.61 31.10 -1.06
CA THR A 120 21.68 31.38 -0.09
C THR A 120 23.04 30.95 -0.65
N GLY A 121 23.09 29.82 -1.37
CA GLY A 121 24.29 29.36 -2.08
C GLY A 121 24.69 30.22 -3.29
N LEU A 122 23.82 31.09 -3.79
CA LEU A 122 24.13 32.07 -4.85
C LEU A 122 24.71 33.40 -4.32
N ILE A 123 24.70 33.61 -3.00
CA ILE A 123 25.19 34.83 -2.34
C ILE A 123 26.60 34.66 -1.75
N GLU A 124 27.11 33.42 -1.65
CA GLU A 124 28.54 33.11 -1.40
C GLU A 124 29.39 33.15 -2.67
#